data_AF-A0A443P917-F1
#
_entry.id   AF-A0A443P917-F1
#
_cell.length_a   1.000
_cell.length_b   1.000
_cell.length_c   1.000
_cell.angle_alpha   90.00
_cell.angle_beta   90.00
_cell.angle_gamma   90.00
#
_symmetry.space_group_name_H-M   'P 1'
#
loop_
_entity.id
_entity.type
_entity.pdbx_description
1 polymer ?
#
loop_
_entity_poly.entity_id
_entity_poly.type
_entity_poly.pdbx_seq_one_letter_code
_entity_poly.pdbx_strand_id
1 'polypeptide(L)'
;MIQPSLISYSFQSASELVLLELAAIAADRMLLLDSYFTVLVFHGVTIAQWRNAGYQNQAEHEARFLLAKLNPSATYDSNVSQQGTDVIFTNDVSFQVFIDHLQRLVVQ
;
A
#
# COMPACT_ATOMS: atom_id res chain seq x y z
N MET A 1 -1.69 27.43 0.98
CA MET A 1 -2.55 27.04 -0.17
C MET A 1 -4.00 26.96 0.30
N ILE A 2 -4.98 27.24 -0.55
CA ILE A 2 -6.38 27.50 -0.14
C ILE A 2 -7.25 26.24 -0.06
N GLN A 3 -6.84 25.11 -0.67
CA GLN A 3 -7.65 23.90 -0.69
C GLN A 3 -6.92 22.72 -0.03
N PRO A 4 -7.38 22.26 1.15
CA PRO A 4 -6.89 21.02 1.73
C PRO A 4 -7.39 19.81 0.94
N SER A 5 -6.59 18.75 0.89
CA SER A 5 -6.95 17.48 0.26
C SER A 5 -7.25 16.42 1.33
N LEU A 6 -8.24 15.57 1.06
CA LEU A 6 -8.60 14.45 1.91
C LEU A 6 -8.46 13.14 1.11
N ILE A 7 -7.60 12.25 1.57
CA ILE A 7 -7.38 10.93 0.97
C ILE A 7 -7.98 9.87 1.89
N SER A 8 -8.80 8.98 1.34
CA SER A 8 -9.37 7.85 2.05
C SER A 8 -8.63 6.56 1.71
N TYR A 9 -8.34 5.78 2.76
CA TYR A 9 -7.77 4.45 2.67
C TYR A 9 -8.76 3.44 3.25
N SER A 10 -9.04 2.37 2.50
CA SER A 10 -9.85 1.24 2.92
C SER A 10 -9.13 -0.07 2.56
N PHE A 11 -9.65 -1.20 3.03
CA PHE A 11 -9.15 -2.52 2.61
C PHE A 11 -9.81 -3.03 1.34
N GLN A 12 -10.98 -2.49 0.97
CA GLN A 12 -11.79 -2.98 -0.13
C GLN A 12 -11.48 -2.28 -1.46
N SER A 13 -10.91 -1.08 -1.40
CA SER A 13 -10.60 -0.26 -2.56
C SER A 13 -9.21 0.38 -2.46
N ALA A 14 -8.65 0.73 -3.62
CA ALA A 14 -7.46 1.58 -3.68
C ALA A 14 -7.73 2.94 -3.02
N SER A 15 -6.67 3.64 -2.62
CA SER A 15 -6.77 4.96 -2.02
C SER A 15 -7.40 5.96 -2.98
N GLU A 16 -8.40 6.71 -2.51
CA GLU A 16 -9.17 7.64 -3.33
C GLU A 16 -9.21 9.04 -2.70
N LEU A 17 -9.30 10.07 -3.54
CA LEU A 17 -9.58 11.43 -3.09
C LEU A 17 -11.06 11.53 -2.74
N VAL A 18 -11.36 12.02 -1.54
CA VAL A 18 -12.73 12.17 -1.04
C VAL A 18 -13.03 13.63 -0.77
N LEU A 19 -14.28 14.02 -0.93
CA LEU A 19 -14.74 15.35 -0.55
C LEU A 19 -14.56 15.56 0.96
N LEU A 20 -14.28 16.80 1.34
CA LEU A 20 -14.09 17.20 2.74
C LEU A 20 -15.44 17.32 3.46
N GLU A 21 -16.12 16.19 3.62
CA GLU A 21 -17.45 16.11 4.22
C GLU A 21 -17.51 15.03 5.31
N LEU A 22 -18.48 15.15 6.22
CA LEU A 22 -18.69 14.19 7.30
C LEU A 22 -18.98 12.76 6.77
N ALA A 23 -19.57 12.65 5.59
CA ALA A 23 -19.83 11.37 4.92
C ALA A 23 -18.54 10.58 4.58
N ALA A 24 -17.38 11.26 4.53
CA ALA A 24 -16.09 10.58 4.36
C ALA A 24 -15.67 9.79 5.60
N ILE A 25 -16.23 10.09 6.78
CA ILE A 25 -15.90 9.42 8.02
C ILE A 25 -16.60 8.06 8.08
N ALA A 26 -15.81 7.00 8.08
CA ALA A 26 -16.29 5.63 8.28
C ALA A 26 -15.45 4.89 9.32
N ALA A 27 -16.03 3.88 9.95
CA ALA A 27 -15.38 3.12 11.02
C ALA A 27 -14.19 2.26 10.51
N ASP A 28 -14.25 1.84 9.26
CA ASP A 28 -13.34 0.94 8.56
C ASP A 28 -12.37 1.67 7.61
N ARG A 29 -12.32 3.02 7.66
CA ARG A 29 -11.46 3.84 6.80
C ARG A 29 -10.45 4.64 7.60
N MET A 30 -9.27 4.86 7.02
CA MET A 30 -8.35 5.90 7.48
C MET A 30 -8.43 7.10 6.55
N LEU A 31 -8.37 8.29 7.12
CA LEU A 31 -8.37 9.53 6.35
C LEU A 31 -7.06 10.27 6.58
N LEU A 32 -6.45 10.74 5.49
CA LEU A 32 -5.30 11.64 5.53
C LEU A 32 -5.75 13.00 5.01
N LEU A 33 -5.80 13.97 5.90
CA LEU A 33 -6.06 15.36 5.59
C LEU A 33 -4.73 16.08 5.46
N ASP A 34 -4.43 16.60 4.27
CA ASP A 34 -3.30 17.49 4.05
C ASP A 34 -3.80 18.93 3.88
N SER A 35 -3.44 19.79 4.82
CA SER A 35 -3.83 21.20 4.87
C SER A 35 -2.64 22.16 4.67
N TYR A 36 -1.61 21.75 3.93
CA TYR A 36 -0.34 22.46 3.67
C TYR A 36 0.52 22.70 4.92
N PHE A 37 -0.05 23.31 5.96
CA PHE A 37 0.61 23.56 7.24
C PHE A 37 0.49 22.39 8.21
N THR A 38 -0.47 21.49 8.01
CA THR A 38 -0.72 20.37 8.91
C THR A 38 -1.22 19.16 8.15
N VAL A 39 -0.64 18.00 8.46
CA VAL A 39 -1.14 16.70 8.02
C VAL A 39 -1.82 16.04 9.22
N LEU A 40 -3.08 15.66 9.05
CA LEU A 40 -3.86 14.97 10.07
C LEU A 40 -4.23 13.58 9.58
N VAL A 41 -3.91 12.57 10.40
CA VAL A 41 -4.30 11.18 10.17
C VAL A 41 -5.44 10.85 11.11
N PHE A 42 -6.58 10.50 10.55
CA PHE A 42 -7.74 10.04 11.28
C PHE A 42 -7.91 8.53 11.09
N HIS A 43 -8.16 7.83 12.20
CA HIS A 43 -8.45 6.41 12.21
C HIS A 43 -9.92 6.20 12.55
N GLY A 44 -10.66 5.51 11.68
CA GLY A 44 -11.99 5.02 11.99
C GLY A 44 -11.99 4.10 13.22
N VAL A 45 -13.16 3.97 13.86
CA VAL A 45 -13.31 3.25 15.14
C VAL A 45 -12.77 1.82 15.07
N THR A 46 -13.08 1.07 14.01
CA THR A 46 -12.62 -0.30 13.82
C THR A 46 -11.11 -0.37 13.66
N ILE A 47 -10.53 0.55 12.89
CA ILE A 47 -9.08 0.62 12.69
C ILE A 47 -8.36 1.00 13.99
N ALA A 48 -8.92 1.94 14.75
CA ALA A 48 -8.39 2.33 16.05
C ALA A 48 -8.43 1.14 17.04
N GLN A 49 -9.51 0.36 17.04
CA GLN A 49 -9.59 -0.88 17.84
C GLN A 49 -8.52 -1.89 17.42
N TRP A 50 -8.33 -2.13 16.13
CA TRP A 50 -7.28 -3.03 15.67
C TRP A 50 -5.87 -2.56 16.04
N ARG A 51 -5.62 -1.25 15.92
CA ARG A 51 -4.35 -0.64 16.31
C ARG A 51 -4.07 -0.83 17.79
N ASN A 52 -5.08 -0.62 18.64
CA ASN A 52 -4.97 -0.78 20.09
C ASN A 52 -4.84 -2.25 20.52
N ALA A 53 -5.47 -3.17 19.78
CA ALA A 53 -5.32 -4.61 19.97
C ALA A 53 -3.96 -5.14 19.47
N GLY A 54 -3.19 -4.32 18.75
CA GLY A 54 -1.84 -4.67 18.31
C GLY A 54 -1.78 -5.65 17.15
N TYR A 55 -2.84 -5.74 16.32
CA TYR A 55 -2.86 -6.67 15.17
C TYR A 55 -1.68 -6.43 14.21
N GLN A 56 -1.24 -5.18 14.04
CA GLN A 56 -0.07 -4.83 13.23
C GLN A 56 1.25 -5.46 13.70
N ASN A 57 1.34 -5.88 14.98
CA ASN A 57 2.55 -6.47 15.57
C ASN A 57 2.48 -8.01 15.62
N GLN A 58 1.43 -8.63 15.10
CA GLN A 58 1.35 -10.09 15.07
C GLN A 58 2.32 -10.63 14.01
N ALA A 59 3.00 -11.74 14.34
CA ALA A 59 4.05 -12.32 13.50
C ALA A 59 3.60 -12.66 12.07
N GLU A 60 2.31 -13.01 11.88
CA GLU A 60 1.72 -13.23 10.55
C GLU A 60 1.76 -11.98 9.65
N HIS A 61 1.65 -10.79 10.25
CA HIS A 61 1.69 -9.50 9.54
C HIS A 61 3.11 -8.94 9.40
N GLU A 62 4.04 -9.32 10.28
CA GLU A 62 5.46 -8.95 10.18
C GLU A 62 6.11 -9.54 8.91
N ALA A 63 5.79 -10.79 8.58
CA ALA A 63 6.25 -11.45 7.36
C ALA A 63 5.79 -10.69 6.09
N ARG A 64 4.56 -10.18 6.08
CA ARG A 64 4.02 -9.38 4.97
C ARG A 64 4.76 -8.06 4.78
N PHE A 65 5.19 -7.40 5.86
CA PHE A 65 5.98 -6.18 5.76
C PHE A 65 7.36 -6.41 5.15
N LEU A 66 8.00 -7.53 5.49
CA LEU A 66 9.24 -7.96 4.84
C LEU A 66 9.01 -8.27 3.37
N LEU A 67 8.00 -9.08 3.03
CA LEU A 67 7.66 -9.42 1.65
C LEU A 67 7.39 -8.18 0.78
N ALA A 68 6.72 -7.15 1.31
CA ALA A 68 6.49 -5.89 0.60
C ALA A 68 7.76 -5.05 0.35
N LYS A 69 8.84 -5.27 1.11
CA LYS A 69 10.14 -4.60 0.91
C LYS A 69 11.07 -5.38 0.00
N LEU A 70 10.80 -6.67 -0.23
CA LEU A 70 11.61 -7.51 -1.08
C LEU A 70 11.28 -7.25 -2.54
N ASN A 71 12.30 -7.34 -3.38
CA ASN A 71 12.14 -7.26 -4.83
C ASN A 71 11.39 -8.50 -5.32
N PRO A 72 10.26 -8.37 -6.03
CA PRO A 72 9.47 -9.50 -6.51
C PRO A 72 10.12 -10.16 -7.73
N SER A 73 11.21 -10.88 -7.51
CA SER A 73 11.92 -11.62 -8.57
C SER A 73 11.16 -12.85 -9.05
N ALA A 74 10.20 -13.36 -8.26
CA ALA A 74 9.30 -14.45 -8.62
C ALA A 74 7.85 -14.04 -8.24
N THR A 75 7.09 -13.58 -9.23
CA THR A 75 5.66 -13.31 -9.11
C THR A 75 4.85 -14.50 -9.64
N TYR A 76 3.54 -14.51 -9.37
CA TYR A 76 2.64 -15.57 -9.82
C TYR A 76 2.54 -15.69 -11.36
N ASP A 77 2.97 -14.67 -12.10
CA ASP A 77 3.00 -14.62 -13.57
C ASP A 77 4.34 -15.14 -14.15
N SER A 78 5.34 -15.32 -13.30
CA SER A 78 6.60 -15.93 -13.74
C SER A 78 6.41 -17.43 -13.94
N ASN A 79 6.75 -17.93 -15.12
CA ASN A 79 6.72 -19.36 -15.51
C ASN A 79 7.74 -20.24 -14.72
N VAL A 80 8.06 -19.87 -13.48
CA VAL A 80 8.97 -20.61 -12.60
C VAL A 80 8.14 -21.47 -11.65
N SER A 81 7.60 -22.56 -12.17
CA SER A 81 7.14 -23.67 -11.35
C SER A 81 8.35 -24.54 -10.98
N GLN A 82 9.17 -24.08 -10.03
CA GLN A 82 10.17 -24.92 -9.37
C GLN A 82 10.06 -24.84 -7.85
N GLN A 83 10.03 -26.03 -7.26
CA GLN A 83 9.87 -26.36 -5.84
C GLN A 83 10.60 -25.37 -4.91
N GLY A 84 9.83 -24.75 -4.01
CA GLY A 84 10.35 -24.20 -2.75
C GLY A 84 10.72 -22.72 -2.74
N THR A 85 10.44 -21.95 -3.80
CA THR A 85 10.60 -20.48 -3.75
C THR A 85 9.28 -19.82 -3.36
N ASP A 86 9.34 -18.95 -2.35
CA ASP A 86 8.17 -18.22 -1.83
C ASP A 86 7.71 -17.20 -2.89
N VAL A 87 6.60 -17.50 -3.58
CA VAL A 87 6.06 -16.67 -4.66
C VAL A 87 5.38 -15.44 -4.05
N ILE A 88 5.83 -14.25 -4.44
CA ILE A 88 5.25 -13.00 -3.93
C ILE A 88 4.03 -12.64 -4.78
N PHE A 89 2.85 -12.57 -4.14
CA PHE A 89 1.61 -12.13 -4.76
C PHE A 89 1.58 -10.59 -4.89
N THR A 90 2.28 -10.07 -5.89
CA THR A 90 2.26 -8.64 -6.26
C THR A 90 2.22 -8.46 -7.78
N ASN A 91 1.73 -7.30 -8.23
CA ASN A 91 1.75 -6.84 -9.62
C ASN A 91 2.99 -5.98 -9.94
N ASP A 92 3.90 -5.80 -8.98
CA ASP A 92 5.11 -5.00 -9.15
C ASP A 92 6.10 -5.67 -10.12
N VAL A 93 6.80 -4.83 -10.89
CA VAL A 93 7.83 -5.26 -11.85
C VAL A 93 9.15 -5.50 -11.13
N SER A 94 9.80 -6.63 -11.41
CA SER A 94 11.10 -6.94 -10.81
C SER A 94 12.17 -5.94 -11.29
N PHE A 95 13.17 -5.68 -10.44
CA PHE A 95 14.27 -4.76 -10.78
C PHE A 95 14.99 -5.13 -12.09
N GLN A 96 15.06 -6.42 -12.43
CA GLN A 96 15.70 -6.88 -13.67
C GLN A 96 14.95 -6.36 -14.90
N VAL A 97 13.62 -6.49 -14.92
CA VAL A 97 12.79 -5.99 -16.02
C VAL A 97 12.85 -4.46 -16.10
N PHE A 98 12.93 -3.77 -14.97
CA PHE A 98 13.16 -2.32 -14.94
C PHE A 98 14.48 -1.93 -15.62
N ILE A 99 15.58 -2.61 -15.31
CA ILE A 99 16.89 -2.34 -15.92
C ILE A 99 16.86 -2.63 -17.42
N ASP A 100 16.24 -3.73 -17.85
CA ASP A 100 16.12 -4.06 -19.27
C ASP A 100 15.32 -2.98 -20.03
N HIS A 101 14.24 -2.47 -19.45
CA HIS A 101 13.47 -1.35 -20.02
C HIS A 101 14.28 -0.05 -20.06
N LEU A 102 15.00 0.27 -18.99
CA LEU A 102 15.83 1.46 -18.91
C LEU A 102 16.96 1.41 -19.95
N GLN A 103 17.63 0.27 -20.10
CA GLN A 103 18.67 0.07 -21.11
C GLN A 103 18.14 0.25 -22.54
N ARG A 104 16.93 -0.25 -22.84
CA ARG A 104 16.30 -0.03 -24.16
C ARG A 104 15.98 1.44 -24.44
N LEU A 105 15.56 2.19 -23.42
CA LEU A 105 15.26 3.62 -23.54
C LEU A 105 16.53 4.48 -23.70
N VAL A 106 17.64 4.09 -23.06
CA VAL A 106 18.90 4.83 -23.12
C VAL A 106 19.67 4.60 -24.42
N VAL A 107 19.45 3.47 -25.09
CA VAL A 107 20.13 3.10 -26.35
C VAL A 107 19.35 3.59 -27.59
N GLN A 108 18.13 4.12 -27.42
CA GLN A 108 17.39 4.86 -28.46
C GLN A 108 17.86 6.31 -28.56
#